data_AF-A0A497A3D4-F1
#
_entry.id   AF-A0A497A3D4-F1
#
_cell.length_a   1.000
_cell.length_b   1.000
_cell.length_c   1.000
_cell.angle_alpha   90.00
_cell.angle_beta   90.00
_cell.angle_gamma   90.00
#
_symmetry.space_group_name_H-M   'P 1'
#
loop_
_entity.id
_entity.type
_entity.pdbx_description
1 polymer ?
#
loop_
_entity_poly.entity_id
_entity_poly.type
_entity_poly.pdbx_seq_one_letter_code
_entity_poly.pdbx_strand_id
1 'polypeptide(L)'
;MRDRRFDLLIALGIFAVALAVYYATLTPSLSYKSPDGNELATVPYILGLAHSPGYPLYTWLGKLFTFIPIGDVAHRMNLMSAVLGAAGAALLYAIVHLITENRLASAFAALLFAFSRTFWSQCVIAEV
;
A
#
# COMPACT_ATOMS: atom_id res chain seq x y z
N MET A 1 15.72 -14.26 -24.29
CA MET A 1 14.52 -14.85 -23.66
C MET A 1 14.30 -14.13 -22.34
N ARG A 2 13.13 -13.52 -22.13
CA ARG A 2 12.80 -12.73 -20.94
C ARG A 2 12.69 -13.67 -19.74
N ASP A 3 13.64 -13.59 -18.80
CA ASP A 3 13.65 -14.44 -17.62
C ASP A 3 12.59 -13.95 -16.61
N ARG A 4 11.34 -14.35 -16.88
CA ARG A 4 10.18 -13.96 -16.08
C ARG A 4 10.32 -14.35 -14.62
N ARG A 5 11.06 -15.41 -14.28
CA ARG A 5 11.26 -15.83 -12.89
C ARG A 5 12.13 -14.83 -12.16
N PHE A 6 13.22 -14.40 -12.78
CA PHE A 6 14.08 -13.38 -12.20
C PHE A 6 13.36 -12.03 -12.04
N ASP A 7 12.56 -11.64 -13.03
CA ASP A 7 11.80 -10.38 -12.96
C ASP A 7 10.75 -10.42 -11.81
N LEU A 8 10.12 -11.57 -11.58
CA LEU A 8 9.21 -11.79 -10.45
C LEU A 8 9.94 -11.70 -9.10
N LEU A 9 11.15 -12.25 -8.99
CA LEU A 9 11.95 -12.15 -7.77
C LEU A 9 12.31 -10.70 -7.44
N ILE A 10 12.64 -9.89 -8.45
CA ILE A 10 12.90 -8.46 -8.26
C ILE A 10 11.62 -7.75 -7.78
N ALA A 11 10.48 -8.00 -8.41
CA ALA A 11 9.20 -7.42 -8.00
C ALA A 11 8.83 -7.78 -6.55
N LEU A 12 9.02 -9.06 -6.16
CA LEU A 12 8.80 -9.52 -4.78
C LEU A 12 9.80 -8.88 -3.80
N GLY A 13 11.05 -8.69 -4.21
CA GLY A 13 12.05 -7.97 -3.42
C GLY A 13 11.65 -6.52 -3.16
N ILE A 14 11.16 -5.81 -4.19
CA ILE A 14 10.65 -4.44 -4.07
C ILE A 14 9.45 -4.39 -3.13
N PHE A 15 8.48 -5.30 -3.30
CA PHE A 15 7.33 -5.43 -2.42
C PHE A 15 7.76 -5.62 -0.97
N ALA A 16 8.64 -6.59 -0.69
CA ALA A 16 9.08 -6.92 0.65
C ALA A 16 9.82 -5.76 1.33
N VAL A 17 10.73 -5.10 0.60
CA VAL A 17 11.49 -3.96 1.13
C VAL A 17 10.58 -2.76 1.41
N ALA A 18 9.70 -2.42 0.46
CA ALA A 18 8.75 -1.32 0.65
C ALA A 18 7.81 -1.61 1.84
N LEU A 19 7.22 -2.81 1.90
CA LEU A 19 6.32 -3.21 2.98
C LEU A 19 7.02 -3.18 4.35
N ALA A 20 8.25 -3.67 4.44
CA ALA A 20 9.01 -3.66 5.69
C ALA A 20 9.23 -2.22 6.20
N VAL A 21 9.61 -1.31 5.31
CA VAL A 21 9.82 0.11 5.64
C VAL A 21 8.51 0.82 6.00
N TYR A 22 7.45 0.59 5.23
CA TYR A 22 6.13 1.16 5.51
C TYR A 22 5.57 0.64 6.83
N TYR A 23 5.72 -0.66 7.11
CA TYR A 23 5.30 -1.26 8.37
C TYR A 23 6.11 -0.69 9.56
N ALA A 24 7.42 -0.54 9.41
CA ALA A 24 8.27 0.04 10.47
C ALA A 24 7.95 1.53 10.76
N THR A 25 7.37 2.24 9.79
CA THR A 25 6.99 3.65 9.91
C THR A 25 5.48 3.86 9.97
N LEU A 26 4.73 2.76 10.16
CA LEU A 26 3.29 2.75 10.10
C LEU A 26 2.68 3.57 11.23
N THR A 27 1.62 4.29 10.92
CA THR A 27 0.84 4.95 11.96
C THR A 27 0.19 3.87 12.85
N PRO A 28 0.39 3.91 14.18
CA PRO A 28 0.05 2.79 15.05
C PRO A 28 -1.45 2.62 15.27
N SER A 29 -2.26 3.68 15.11
CA SER A 29 -3.70 3.72 15.35
C SER A 29 -4.32 4.89 14.55
N LEU A 30 -5.47 5.42 14.99
CA LEU A 30 -6.08 6.65 14.49
C LEU A 30 -5.11 7.83 14.56
N SER A 31 -5.26 8.77 13.64
CA SER A 31 -4.31 9.87 13.47
C SER A 31 -4.96 11.07 12.81
N TYR A 32 -4.48 12.25 13.19
CA TYR A 32 -4.89 13.52 12.58
C TYR A 32 -4.12 13.83 11.28
N LYS A 33 -3.25 12.92 10.84
CA LYS A 33 -2.40 13.12 9.63
C LYS A 33 -3.21 13.10 8.33
N SER A 34 -4.35 12.42 8.30
CA SER A 34 -5.28 12.45 7.16
C SER A 34 -6.60 13.09 7.63
N PRO A 35 -7.15 14.06 6.88
CA PRO A 35 -8.43 14.68 7.19
C PRO A 35 -9.58 13.67 7.33
N ASP A 36 -9.60 12.68 6.43
CA ASP A 36 -10.67 11.68 6.32
C ASP A 36 -10.24 10.29 6.83
N GLY A 37 -8.96 10.12 7.15
CA GLY A 37 -8.38 8.83 7.49
C GLY A 37 -8.99 8.16 8.72
N ASN A 38 -9.56 8.92 9.66
CA ASN A 38 -10.25 8.33 10.82
C ASN A 38 -11.58 7.67 10.42
N GLU A 39 -12.31 8.27 9.49
CA GLU A 39 -13.52 7.66 8.94
C GLU A 39 -13.14 6.42 8.11
N LEU A 40 -12.17 6.56 7.21
CA LEU A 40 -11.68 5.46 6.38
C LEU A 40 -11.04 4.33 7.22
N ALA A 41 -10.50 4.61 8.39
CA ALA A 41 -9.99 3.60 9.31
C ALA A 41 -11.08 2.84 10.09
N THR A 42 -12.31 3.35 10.17
CA THR A 42 -13.35 2.80 11.06
C THR A 42 -14.56 2.27 10.31
N VAL A 43 -15.01 2.96 9.26
CA VAL A 43 -16.15 2.56 8.42
C VAL A 43 -16.04 1.12 7.88
N PRO A 44 -14.86 0.64 7.42
CA PRO A 44 -14.72 -0.73 6.93
C PRO A 44 -15.04 -1.80 7.97
N TYR A 45 -14.83 -1.53 9.26
CA TYR A 45 -15.13 -2.50 10.32
C TYR A 45 -16.62 -2.85 10.42
N ILE A 46 -17.47 -1.84 10.25
CA ILE A 46 -18.93 -1.99 10.32
C ILE A 46 -19.58 -2.17 8.94
N LEU A 47 -18.79 -2.19 7.85
CA LEU A 47 -19.29 -2.15 6.47
C LEU A 47 -20.23 -0.97 6.23
N GLY A 48 -19.89 0.19 6.79
CA GLY A 48 -20.65 1.43 6.61
C GLY A 48 -20.39 2.09 5.26
N LEU A 49 -20.95 3.28 5.10
CA LEU A 49 -20.70 4.16 3.96
C LEU A 49 -19.84 5.33 4.43
N ALA A 50 -18.68 5.52 3.79
CA ALA A 50 -17.87 6.70 4.01
C ALA A 50 -18.54 7.93 3.38
N HIS A 51 -18.07 9.13 3.73
CA HIS A 51 -18.46 10.35 3.04
C HIS A 51 -18.32 10.22 1.51
N SER A 52 -19.09 11.00 0.76
CA SER A 52 -19.08 10.97 -0.71
C SER A 52 -17.66 11.08 -1.25
N PRO A 53 -17.21 10.15 -2.13
CA PRO A 53 -18.00 9.24 -2.98
C PRO A 53 -18.33 7.85 -2.39
N GLY A 54 -17.99 7.57 -1.13
CA GLY A 54 -18.40 6.35 -0.41
C GLY A 54 -17.43 5.16 -0.46
N TYR A 55 -16.42 5.17 -1.34
CA TYR A 55 -15.27 4.25 -1.38
C TYR A 55 -15.57 2.73 -1.18
N PRO A 56 -16.53 2.13 -1.92
CA PRO A 56 -17.02 0.78 -1.64
C PRO A 56 -15.94 -0.31 -1.74
N LEU A 57 -15.04 -0.23 -2.74
CA LEU A 57 -13.94 -1.21 -2.88
C LEU A 57 -12.97 -1.15 -1.70
N TYR A 58 -12.63 0.06 -1.27
CA TYR A 58 -11.77 0.27 -0.10
C TYR A 58 -12.43 -0.28 1.17
N THR A 59 -13.73 -0.03 1.36
CA THR A 59 -14.51 -0.57 2.50
C THR A 59 -14.52 -2.10 2.51
N TRP A 60 -14.72 -2.76 1.37
CA TRP A 60 -14.72 -4.21 1.29
C TRP A 60 -13.34 -4.82 1.53
N LEU A 61 -12.28 -4.28 0.91
CA LEU A 61 -10.91 -4.72 1.18
C LEU A 61 -10.53 -4.47 2.64
N GLY A 62 -10.89 -3.31 3.17
CA GLY A 62 -10.67 -2.95 4.57
C GLY A 62 -11.34 -3.93 5.53
N LYS A 63 -12.58 -4.35 5.23
CA LYS A 63 -13.27 -5.38 6.02
C LYS A 63 -12.45 -6.66 6.14
N LEU A 64 -11.81 -7.10 5.06
CA LEU A 64 -10.93 -8.28 5.09
C LEU A 64 -9.74 -8.07 6.03
N PHE A 65 -9.11 -6.89 5.99
CA PHE A 65 -8.01 -6.54 6.89
C PHE A 65 -8.45 -6.43 8.36
N THR A 66 -9.70 -6.05 8.63
CA THR A 66 -10.20 -5.99 10.01
C THR A 66 -10.23 -7.35 10.71
N PHE A 67 -10.20 -8.47 9.99
CA PHE A 67 -10.14 -9.80 10.57
C PHE A 67 -8.74 -10.23 11.02
N ILE A 68 -7.69 -9.50 10.65
CA ILE A 68 -6.31 -9.82 11.06
C ILE A 68 -6.18 -9.49 12.56
N PRO A 69 -5.79 -10.42 13.44
CA PRO A 69 -5.80 -10.22 14.90
C PRO A 69 -4.55 -9.49 15.40
N ILE A 70 -4.24 -8.32 14.83
CA ILE A 70 -3.10 -7.47 15.22
C ILE A 70 -3.55 -6.03 15.43
N GLY A 71 -3.05 -5.38 16.48
CA GLY A 71 -3.41 -3.99 16.81
C GLY A 71 -4.92 -3.75 16.91
N ASP A 72 -5.30 -2.47 16.89
CA ASP A 72 -6.70 -2.06 16.75
C ASP A 72 -7.14 -2.04 15.27
N VAL A 73 -8.40 -1.71 15.02
CA VAL A 73 -8.96 -1.64 13.67
C VAL A 73 -8.19 -0.64 12.80
N ALA A 74 -7.84 0.53 13.34
CA ALA A 74 -7.14 1.56 12.60
C ALA A 74 -5.73 1.11 12.20
N HIS A 75 -5.02 0.38 13.07
CA HIS A 75 -3.75 -0.25 12.75
C HIS A 75 -3.86 -1.19 11.53
N ARG A 76 -4.91 -2.03 11.51
CA ARG A 76 -5.15 -2.98 10.41
C ARG A 76 -5.47 -2.26 9.10
N MET A 77 -6.17 -1.14 9.18
CA MET A 77 -6.46 -0.29 8.02
C MET A 77 -5.22 0.44 7.51
N ASN A 78 -4.38 0.97 8.39
CA ASN A 78 -3.08 1.53 8.01
C ASN A 78 -2.20 0.46 7.34
N LEU A 79 -2.21 -0.77 7.87
CA LEU A 79 -1.49 -1.90 7.27
C LEU A 79 -2.01 -2.24 5.87
N MET A 80 -3.32 -2.13 5.62
CA MET A 80 -3.89 -2.29 4.29
C MET A 80 -3.25 -1.31 3.30
N SER A 81 -3.18 -0.02 3.66
CA SER A 81 -2.51 0.99 2.83
C SER A 81 -1.06 0.64 2.55
N ALA A 82 -0.31 0.15 3.55
CA ALA A 82 1.08 -0.25 3.38
C ALA A 82 1.23 -1.44 2.41
N VAL A 83 0.36 -2.45 2.53
CA VAL A 83 0.36 -3.63 1.65
C VAL A 83 0.03 -3.23 0.21
N LEU A 84 -1.03 -2.44 0.01
CA LEU A 84 -1.44 -1.98 -1.32
C LEU A 84 -0.41 -1.04 -1.94
N GLY A 85 0.18 -0.14 -1.15
CA GLY A 85 1.25 0.75 -1.58
C GLY A 85 2.51 -0.01 -2.02
N ALA A 86 2.94 -1.01 -1.24
CA ALA A 86 4.05 -1.88 -1.60
C ALA A 86 3.76 -2.70 -2.87
N ALA A 87 2.52 -3.20 -3.02
CA ALA A 87 2.07 -3.87 -4.24
C ALA A 87 2.08 -2.93 -5.46
N GLY A 88 1.67 -1.67 -5.26
CA GLY A 88 1.75 -0.62 -6.28
C GLY A 88 3.18 -0.37 -6.76
N ALA A 89 4.15 -0.32 -5.84
CA ALA A 89 5.57 -0.17 -6.20
C ALA A 89 6.10 -1.38 -7.01
N ALA A 90 5.76 -2.60 -6.61
CA ALA A 90 6.13 -3.81 -7.34
C ALA A 90 5.46 -3.88 -8.73
N LEU A 91 4.21 -3.43 -8.85
CA LEU A 91 3.51 -3.33 -10.13
C LEU A 91 4.15 -2.26 -11.03
N LEU A 92 4.57 -1.13 -10.47
CA LEU A 92 5.28 -0.09 -11.22
C LEU A 92 6.58 -0.63 -11.81
N TYR A 93 7.34 -1.42 -11.05
CA TYR A 93 8.51 -2.14 -11.60
C TYR A 93 8.12 -2.98 -12.82
N ALA A 94 7.06 -3.78 -12.72
CA ALA A 94 6.63 -4.65 -13.82
C ALA A 94 6.21 -3.84 -15.06
N ILE A 95 5.53 -2.71 -14.88
CA ILE A 95 5.11 -1.81 -15.96
C ILE A 95 6.33 -1.15 -16.63
N VAL A 96 7.23 -0.56 -15.84
CA VAL A 96 8.43 0.10 -16.39
C VAL A 96 9.34 -0.92 -17.08
N HIS A 97 9.44 -2.14 -16.54
CA HIS A 97 10.21 -3.21 -17.15
C HIS A 97 9.58 -3.71 -18.44
N LEU A 98 8.25 -3.75 -18.53
CA LEU A 98 7.53 -4.09 -19.75
C LEU A 98 7.81 -3.10 -20.89
N ILE A 99 8.01 -1.82 -20.57
CA ILE A 99 8.23 -0.76 -21.56
C ILE A 99 9.71 -0.61 -21.92
N THR A 100 10.60 -0.62 -20.93
CA THR A 100 12.02 -0.28 -21.11
C THR A 100 12.91 -1.48 -21.33
N GLU A 101 12.44 -2.68 -20.95
CA GLU A 101 13.21 -3.93 -20.88
C GLU A 101 14.50 -3.83 -20.03
N ASN A 102 14.66 -2.74 -19.25
CA ASN A 102 15.84 -2.48 -18.44
C ASN A 102 15.51 -2.66 -16.96
N ARG A 103 16.03 -3.74 -16.36
CA ARG A 103 15.77 -4.11 -14.97
C ARG A 103 16.23 -3.05 -13.97
N LEU A 104 17.41 -2.48 -14.19
CA LEU A 104 17.99 -1.49 -13.29
C LEU A 104 17.19 -0.19 -13.32
N ALA A 105 16.86 0.31 -14.51
CA ALA A 105 16.03 1.50 -14.66
C ALA A 105 14.64 1.29 -14.04
N SER A 106 14.05 0.11 -14.22
CA SER A 106 12.74 -0.23 -13.68
C SER A 106 12.74 -0.33 -12.15
N ALA A 107 13.75 -0.98 -11.58
CA ALA A 107 13.90 -1.10 -10.12
C ALA A 107 14.17 0.27 -9.49
N PHE A 108 15.03 1.08 -10.13
CA PHE A 108 15.31 2.43 -9.69
C PHE A 108 14.05 3.30 -9.69
N ALA A 109 13.26 3.28 -10.78
CA ALA A 109 12.01 4.04 -10.87
C ALA A 109 10.99 3.60 -9.80
N ALA A 110 10.84 2.29 -9.61
CA ALA A 110 9.91 1.74 -8.61
C ALA A 110 10.31 2.09 -7.17
N LEU A 111 11.59 1.98 -6.83
CA LEU A 111 12.10 2.33 -5.50
C LEU A 111 12.05 3.84 -5.26
N LEU A 112 12.39 4.66 -6.27
CA LEU A 112 12.28 6.11 -6.18
C LEU A 112 10.83 6.54 -5.94
N PHE A 113 9.88 5.90 -6.62
CA PHE A 113 8.45 6.13 -6.40
C PHE A 113 8.01 5.68 -5.00
N ALA A 114 8.38 4.47 -4.59
CA ALA A 114 8.04 3.92 -3.27
C ALA A 114 8.51 4.84 -2.14
N PHE A 115 9.75 5.32 -2.21
CA PHE A 115 10.33 6.19 -1.20
C PHE A 115 10.16 7.69 -1.48
N SER A 116 9.34 8.05 -2.47
CA SER A 116 8.96 9.44 -2.66
C SER A 116 8.10 9.90 -1.49
N ARG A 117 8.30 11.17 -1.06
CA ARG A 117 7.64 11.72 0.12
C ARG A 117 6.11 11.58 0.06
N THR A 118 5.55 11.93 -1.10
CA THR A 118 4.10 11.92 -1.32
C THR A 118 3.57 10.51 -1.24
N PHE A 119 4.10 9.57 -2.03
CA PHE A 119 3.58 8.21 -2.05
C PHE A 119 3.75 7.50 -0.70
N TRP A 120 4.92 7.62 -0.07
CA TRP A 120 5.16 7.02 1.24
C TRP A 120 4.18 7.57 2.29
N SER A 121 3.93 8.88 2.31
CA SER A 121 2.99 9.47 3.29
C SER A 121 1.59 8.84 3.25
N GLN A 122 1.14 8.42 2.06
CA GLN A 122 -0.15 7.76 1.85
C GLN A 122 -0.11 6.25 2.21
N CYS A 123 1.06 5.62 2.11
CA CYS A 123 1.22 4.20 2.42
C CYS A 123 1.24 3.89 3.92
N VAL A 124 1.39 4.89 4.79
CA VAL A 124 1.53 4.70 6.26
C VAL A 124 0.31 5.11 7.08
N ILE A 125 -0.79 5.45 6.40
CA ILE A 125 -2.08 5.87 6.97
C ILE A 125 -3.22 5.31 6.13
N ALA A 126 -4.38 5.09 6.75
CA ALA A 126 -5.63 4.76 6.08
C ALA A 126 -6.10 5.96 5.24
N GLU A 127 -5.95 5.88 3.92
CA GLU A 127 -6.26 6.96 2.98
C GLU A 127 -6.54 6.36 1.58
N VAL A 128 -7.22 7.12 0.72
CA VAL A 128 -7.55 6.74 -0.67
C VAL A 128 -6.99 7.78 -1.64
#